data_AF-G7PMQ9-F1
#
_entry.id   AF-G7PMQ9-F1
#
_cell.length_a   1.000
_cell.length_b   1.000
_cell.length_c   1.000
_cell.angle_alpha   90.00
_cell.angle_beta   90.00
_cell.angle_gamma   90.00
#
_symmetry.space_group_name_H-M   'P 1'
#
loop_
_entity.id
_entity.type
_entity.pdbx_description
1 polymer ?
#
loop_
_entity_poly.entity_id
_entity_poly.type
_entity_poly.pdbx_seq_one_letter_code
_entity_poly.pdbx_strand_id
1 'polypeptide(L)'
;AKAPREALRFHAELPEGCALVGDVVRFWVDRRGRLFAKVNAGRRFLLRKGVPVGAPLWAVMDVYGTTKAIELLDPTASRLTTAMPWDLSNKAVAEPKATPGEECAICFYHAANLVPCGHTYFCRCCAWRVFRDTAKCPVCRWQIEAVAPAQGPPALRTEEGS
;
A
#
# COMPACT_ATOMS: atom_id res chain seq x y z
N ALA A 1 8.51 14.45 34.67
CA ALA A 1 8.20 13.10 34.15
C ALA A 1 7.24 13.24 32.97
N LYS A 2 7.57 12.71 31.78
CA LYS A 2 6.69 12.77 30.61
C LYS A 2 5.72 11.59 30.74
N ALA A 3 4.42 11.87 30.87
CA ALA A 3 3.39 10.84 30.97
C ALA A 3 3.53 9.83 29.81
N PRO A 4 3.30 8.52 30.06
CA PRO A 4 3.27 7.56 28.97
C PRO A 4 2.20 8.00 27.97
N ARG A 5 2.56 8.09 26.69
CA ARG A 5 1.60 8.36 25.63
C ARG A 5 0.60 7.22 25.63
N GLU A 6 -0.62 7.48 26.10
CA GLU A 6 -1.72 6.51 26.01
C GLU A 6 -1.86 6.08 24.54
N ALA A 7 -1.82 4.76 24.32
CA ALA A 7 -2.01 4.20 23.00
C ALA A 7 -3.47 4.39 22.61
N LEU A 8 -3.75 5.40 21.77
CA LEU A 8 -5.08 5.62 21.24
C LEU A 8 -5.50 4.43 20.38
N ARG A 9 -6.54 3.71 20.83
CA ARG A 9 -7.09 2.55 20.13
C ARG A 9 -8.31 2.97 19.31
N PHE A 10 -8.32 2.56 18.05
CA PHE A 10 -9.40 2.84 17.13
C PHE A 10 -9.88 1.54 16.51
N HIS A 11 -11.19 1.41 16.35
CA HIS A 11 -11.84 0.26 15.74
C HIS A 11 -12.64 0.68 14.51
N ALA A 12 -12.71 -0.21 13.53
CA ALA A 12 -13.62 -0.13 12.39
C ALA A 12 -13.91 -1.55 11.90
N GLU A 13 -15.12 -1.76 11.42
CA GLU A 13 -15.59 -3.07 10.94
C GLU A 13 -15.54 -3.12 9.41
N LEU A 14 -15.25 -4.30 8.87
CA LEU A 14 -15.30 -4.53 7.44
C LEU A 14 -16.77 -4.70 7.02
N PRO A 15 -17.20 -4.18 5.85
CA PRO A 15 -18.57 -4.38 5.38
C PRO A 15 -18.94 -5.86 5.26
N GLU A 16 -20.23 -6.18 5.33
CA GLU A 16 -20.72 -7.55 5.17
C GLU A 16 -20.31 -8.16 3.82
N GLY A 17 -20.05 -9.47 3.80
CA GLY A 17 -19.66 -10.20 2.60
C GLY A 17 -18.24 -9.95 2.09
N CYS A 18 -17.40 -9.24 2.85
CA CYS A 18 -16.04 -8.86 2.46
C CYS A 18 -14.92 -9.77 3.01
N ALA A 19 -15.30 -10.86 3.69
CA ALA A 19 -14.38 -11.79 4.36
C ALA A 19 -14.71 -13.25 4.02
N LEU A 20 -14.93 -13.53 2.74
CA LEU A 20 -15.14 -14.89 2.24
C LEU A 20 -13.80 -15.62 2.08
N VAL A 21 -13.87 -16.96 1.98
CA VAL A 21 -12.66 -17.77 1.75
C VAL A 21 -12.05 -17.39 0.41
N GLY A 22 -10.77 -17.00 0.43
CA GLY A 22 -10.03 -16.55 -0.75
C GLY A 22 -10.04 -15.03 -0.97
N ASP A 23 -10.83 -14.27 -0.19
CA ASP A 23 -10.80 -12.81 -0.28
C ASP A 23 -9.49 -12.24 0.25
N VAL A 24 -8.92 -11.31 -0.52
CA VAL A 24 -7.75 -10.53 -0.13
C VAL A 24 -8.20 -9.16 0.34
N VAL A 25 -8.16 -8.95 1.66
CA VAL A 25 -8.45 -7.67 2.28
C VAL A 25 -7.17 -6.86 2.44
N ARG A 26 -7.13 -5.67 1.82
CA ARG A 26 -6.07 -4.67 1.98
C ARG A 26 -6.60 -3.49 2.77
N PHE A 27 -5.91 -3.06 3.81
CA PHE A 27 -6.28 -1.86 4.56
C PHE A 27 -5.05 -0.96 4.80
N TRP A 28 -5.26 0.34 4.85
CA TRP A 28 -4.19 1.32 5.02
C TRP A 28 -4.72 2.64 5.56
N VAL A 29 -3.83 3.41 6.19
CA VAL A 29 -4.12 4.78 6.68
C VAL A 29 -3.40 5.79 5.79
N ASP A 30 -4.13 6.80 5.31
CA ASP A 30 -3.54 7.88 4.52
C ASP A 30 -2.94 9.00 5.39
N ARG A 31 -2.30 9.99 4.75
CA ARG A 31 -1.68 11.14 5.43
C ARG A 31 -2.66 12.04 6.18
N ARG A 32 -3.95 11.97 5.86
CA ARG A 32 -5.01 12.77 6.50
C ARG A 32 -5.62 12.02 7.68
N GLY A 33 -5.07 10.86 8.06
CA GLY A 33 -5.61 10.03 9.14
C GLY A 33 -6.89 9.32 8.75
N ARG A 34 -7.08 9.01 7.47
CA ARG A 34 -8.24 8.25 6.99
C ARG A 34 -7.86 6.79 6.80
N LEU A 35 -8.55 5.89 7.48
CA LEU A 35 -8.42 4.45 7.36
C LEU A 35 -9.31 3.95 6.21
N PHE A 36 -8.70 3.26 5.26
CA PHE A 36 -9.38 2.64 4.13
C PHE A 36 -9.22 1.13 4.15
N ALA A 37 -10.17 0.44 3.52
CA ALA A 37 -10.05 -0.97 3.15
C ALA A 37 -10.47 -1.20 1.70
N LYS A 38 -9.96 -2.24 1.08
CA LYS A 38 -10.31 -2.72 -0.26
C LYS A 38 -10.28 -4.24 -0.24
N VAL A 39 -11.32 -4.86 -0.77
CA VAL A 39 -11.39 -6.32 -0.94
C VAL A 39 -11.11 -6.64 -2.40
N ASN A 40 -10.16 -7.52 -2.66
CA ASN A 40 -9.77 -7.94 -4.01
C ASN A 40 -9.50 -6.73 -4.93
N ALA A 41 -10.04 -6.74 -6.15
CA ALA A 41 -10.02 -5.63 -7.10
C ALA A 41 -11.22 -4.67 -6.93
N GLY A 42 -12.00 -4.82 -5.86
CA GLY A 42 -13.25 -4.10 -5.64
C GLY A 42 -13.08 -2.62 -5.26
N ARG A 43 -14.21 -2.03 -4.85
CA ARG A 43 -14.27 -0.63 -4.41
C ARG A 43 -13.47 -0.42 -3.12
N ARG A 44 -12.90 0.78 -2.98
CA ARG A 44 -12.29 1.23 -1.73
C ARG A 44 -13.36 1.75 -0.76
N PHE A 45 -13.31 1.28 0.48
CA PHE A 45 -14.17 1.68 1.58
C PHE A 45 -13.42 2.62 2.52
N LEU A 46 -14.05 3.73 2.90
CA LEU A 46 -13.56 4.57 3.98
C LEU A 46 -14.12 4.04 5.30
N LEU A 47 -13.25 3.44 6.11
CA LEU A 47 -13.64 2.83 7.38
C LEU A 47 -13.66 3.85 8.52
N ARG A 48 -12.70 4.80 8.56
CA ARG A 48 -12.60 5.78 9.66
C ARG A 48 -11.84 7.05 9.25
N LYS A 49 -12.13 8.16 9.93
CA LYS A 49 -11.35 9.40 9.89
C LYS A 49 -10.76 9.72 11.27
N GLY A 50 -9.69 10.51 11.31
CA GLY A 50 -9.09 10.99 12.56
C GLY A 50 -8.06 10.06 13.20
N VAL A 51 -7.48 9.13 12.43
CA VAL A 51 -6.36 8.31 12.90
C VAL A 51 -5.11 9.21 13.03
N PRO A 52 -4.47 9.30 14.21
CA PRO A 52 -3.31 10.14 14.42
C PRO A 52 -2.07 9.54 13.76
N VAL A 53 -1.59 10.18 12.69
CA VAL A 53 -0.43 9.73 11.89
C VAL A 53 0.91 10.32 12.35
N GLY A 54 0.94 11.00 13.49
CA GLY A 54 2.14 11.65 14.05
C GLY A 54 3.08 10.72 14.84
N ALA A 55 2.75 9.44 14.93
CA ALA A 55 3.50 8.41 15.66
C ALA A 55 3.36 7.05 14.95
N PRO A 56 4.20 6.05 15.28
CA PRO A 56 4.05 4.70 14.76
C PRO A 56 2.64 4.15 15.00
N LEU A 57 2.09 3.48 13.99
CA LEU A 57 0.78 2.85 14.05
C LEU A 57 0.95 1.34 14.15
N TRP A 58 0.05 0.70 14.88
CA TRP A 58 -0.04 -0.76 14.98
C TRP A 58 -1.39 -1.20 14.42
N ALA A 59 -1.38 -2.22 13.57
CA ALA A 59 -2.58 -2.86 13.10
C ALA A 59 -2.98 -3.95 14.09
N VAL A 60 -4.22 -3.90 14.58
CA VAL A 60 -4.82 -4.96 15.39
C VAL A 60 -6.08 -5.41 14.68
N MET A 61 -6.18 -6.71 14.42
CA MET A 61 -7.31 -7.32 13.74
C MET A 61 -7.99 -8.26 14.73
N ASP A 62 -9.30 -8.09 14.89
CA ASP A 62 -10.13 -9.02 15.64
C ASP A 62 -10.79 -9.97 14.63
N VAL A 63 -10.55 -11.27 14.78
CA VAL A 63 -11.07 -12.30 13.87
C VAL A 63 -12.23 -12.98 14.58
N TYR A 64 -13.44 -12.75 14.08
CA TYR A 64 -14.67 -13.26 14.66
C TYR A 64 -15.65 -13.73 13.58
N GLY A 65 -16.68 -14.47 13.99
CA GLY A 65 -17.77 -14.92 13.10
C GLY A 65 -17.35 -16.08 12.19
N THR A 66 -17.57 -15.93 10.89
CA THR A 66 -17.37 -16.99 9.87
C THR A 66 -15.91 -17.20 9.49
N THR A 67 -15.03 -16.24 9.82
CA THR A 67 -13.60 -16.31 9.50
C THR A 67 -12.87 -17.13 10.55
N LYS A 68 -12.26 -18.24 10.15
CA LYS A 68 -11.51 -19.14 11.05
C LYS A 68 -10.01 -18.84 11.11
N ALA A 69 -9.47 -18.33 10.02
CA ALA A 69 -8.06 -18.03 9.89
C ALA A 69 -7.87 -16.88 8.91
N ILE A 70 -6.79 -16.13 9.10
CA ILE A 70 -6.30 -15.13 8.17
C ILE A 70 -4.84 -15.43 7.86
N GLU A 71 -4.43 -15.14 6.64
CA GLU A 71 -3.03 -15.21 6.22
C GLU A 71 -2.54 -13.79 5.94
N LEU A 72 -1.41 -13.42 6.55
CA LEU A 72 -0.79 -12.14 6.24
C LEU A 72 0.00 -12.27 4.94
N LEU A 73 -0.54 -11.71 3.87
CA LEU A 73 0.14 -11.69 2.59
C LEU A 73 1.28 -10.67 2.61
N ASP A 74 2.49 -11.15 2.33
CA ASP A 74 3.59 -10.24 2.02
C ASP A 74 3.36 -9.68 0.60
N PRO A 75 3.19 -8.36 0.44
CA PRO A 75 2.98 -7.73 -0.86
C PRO A 75 4.14 -7.97 -1.84
N THR A 76 5.27 -8.45 -1.34
CA THR A 76 6.47 -8.81 -2.10
C THR A 76 6.56 -10.32 -2.39
N ALA A 77 5.96 -11.19 -1.55
CA ALA A 77 6.08 -12.65 -1.68
C ALA A 77 5.20 -13.24 -2.77
N SER A 78 4.13 -12.56 -3.21
CA SER A 78 3.38 -12.94 -4.43
C SER A 78 4.24 -12.92 -5.71
N ARG A 79 5.55 -12.62 -5.62
CA ARG A 79 6.50 -12.59 -6.73
C ARG A 79 7.67 -13.58 -6.60
N LEU A 80 7.81 -14.31 -5.50
CA LEU A 80 8.91 -15.28 -5.33
C LEU A 80 8.48 -16.75 -5.45
N THR A 81 7.17 -17.02 -5.50
CA THR A 81 6.65 -18.35 -5.82
C THR A 81 6.30 -18.46 -7.32
N THR A 82 7.32 -18.33 -8.16
CA THR A 82 7.38 -19.05 -9.43
C THR A 82 8.72 -19.80 -9.50
N ALA A 83 8.95 -20.61 -8.47
CA ALA A 83 9.80 -21.79 -8.58
C ALA A 83 8.89 -22.97 -8.24
N MET A 84 8.16 -23.43 -9.25
CA MET A 84 7.38 -24.67 -9.17
C MET A 84 8.35 -25.86 -9.09
N PRO A 85 8.09 -26.88 -8.27
CA PRO A 85 8.51 -28.24 -8.57
C PRO A 85 7.45 -28.88 -9.49
N TRP A 86 7.79 -29.03 -10.79
CA TRP A 86 7.39 -30.09 -11.74
C TRP A 86 5.89 -30.53 -11.77
N ASP A 87 5.13 -30.46 -12.89
CA ASP A 87 5.31 -31.28 -14.09
C ASP A 87 4.40 -30.87 -15.28
N LEU A 88 4.74 -31.38 -16.46
CA LEU A 88 4.21 -31.16 -17.81
C LEU A 88 2.68 -31.36 -18.03
N SER A 89 2.09 -30.46 -18.83
CA SER A 89 1.28 -30.76 -20.05
C SER A 89 0.07 -29.83 -20.26
N ASN A 90 0.32 -28.77 -21.05
CA ASN A 90 -0.48 -28.25 -22.16
C ASN A 90 -2.02 -28.23 -22.03
N LYS A 91 -2.58 -27.06 -21.71
CA LYS A 91 -3.70 -26.44 -22.47
C LYS A 91 -3.87 -24.97 -22.08
N ALA A 92 -3.57 -24.10 -23.06
CA ALA A 92 -3.78 -22.67 -23.01
C ALA A 92 -5.27 -22.32 -22.87
N VAL A 93 -5.60 -21.47 -21.90
CA VAL A 93 -6.78 -20.59 -21.91
C VAL A 93 -6.40 -19.27 -21.23
N ALA A 94 -6.93 -18.19 -21.78
CA ALA A 94 -6.40 -16.84 -21.82
C ALA A 94 -6.42 -16.04 -20.50
N GLU A 95 -5.52 -15.05 -20.48
CA GLU A 95 -5.30 -14.03 -19.46
C GLU A 95 -6.55 -13.26 -18.98
N PRO A 96 -6.49 -12.75 -17.74
CA PRO A 96 -6.79 -11.36 -17.45
C PRO A 96 -5.47 -10.58 -17.36
N LYS A 97 -5.27 -9.69 -18.35
CA LYS A 97 -4.19 -8.71 -18.44
C LYS A 97 -4.26 -7.73 -17.27
N ALA A 98 -3.67 -8.10 -16.14
CA ALA A 98 -3.31 -7.17 -15.08
C ALA A 98 -1.81 -6.95 -15.19
N THR A 99 -1.39 -5.76 -15.59
CA THR A 99 0.01 -5.32 -15.52
C THR A 99 0.45 -5.36 -14.05
N PRO A 100 1.25 -6.36 -13.61
CA PRO A 100 1.55 -6.57 -12.20
C PRO A 100 2.71 -5.65 -11.83
N GLY A 101 2.42 -4.41 -11.46
CA GLY A 101 3.47 -3.44 -11.12
C GLY A 101 3.04 -1.98 -11.14
N GLU A 102 1.76 -1.69 -11.35
CA GLU A 102 1.31 -0.32 -11.49
C GLU A 102 0.98 0.37 -10.18
N GLU A 103 0.77 -0.32 -9.05
CA GLU A 103 0.35 0.32 -7.79
C GLU A 103 1.45 0.31 -6.72
N CYS A 104 1.57 1.41 -5.97
CA CYS A 104 2.56 1.55 -4.90
C CYS A 104 2.29 0.58 -3.73
N ALA A 105 3.29 -0.23 -3.38
CA ALA A 105 3.20 -1.21 -2.30
C ALA A 105 3.09 -0.63 -0.87
N ILE A 106 3.29 0.68 -0.70
CA ILE A 106 3.14 1.35 0.61
C ILE A 106 1.75 1.96 0.79
N CYS A 107 1.21 2.59 -0.26
CA CYS A 107 -0.06 3.33 -0.14
C CYS A 107 -1.23 2.70 -0.89
N PHE A 108 -0.97 1.73 -1.77
CA PHE A 108 -1.95 1.04 -2.62
C PHE A 108 -2.92 2.00 -3.34
N TYR A 109 -2.50 3.25 -3.56
CA TYR A 109 -3.32 4.33 -4.06
C TYR A 109 -2.77 4.93 -5.35
N HIS A 110 -1.49 5.29 -5.32
CA HIS A 110 -0.82 5.91 -6.45
C HIS A 110 -0.04 4.89 -7.27
N ALA A 111 0.22 5.25 -8.52
CA ALA A 111 1.01 4.40 -9.38
C ALA A 111 2.45 4.23 -8.84
N ALA A 112 3.00 3.02 -8.95
CA ALA A 112 4.41 2.78 -8.66
C ALA A 112 5.26 3.44 -9.74
N ASN A 113 6.27 4.19 -9.31
CA ASN A 113 7.27 4.79 -10.18
C ASN A 113 8.61 4.07 -9.99
N LEU A 114 9.49 4.21 -10.98
CA LEU A 114 10.85 3.71 -10.93
C LEU A 114 11.68 4.50 -9.91
N VAL A 115 12.31 3.80 -8.98
CA VAL A 115 13.29 4.33 -8.01
C VAL A 115 14.68 4.19 -8.65
N PRO A 116 15.69 5.03 -8.30
CA PRO A 116 17.03 4.97 -8.92
C PRO A 116 17.71 3.58 -8.90
N CYS A 117 17.36 2.72 -7.94
CA CYS A 117 17.83 1.34 -7.87
C CYS A 117 17.11 0.38 -8.85
N GLY A 118 16.34 0.89 -9.82
CA GLY A 118 15.61 0.10 -10.82
C GLY A 118 14.34 -0.59 -10.33
N HIS A 119 14.05 -0.56 -9.03
CA HIS A 119 12.88 -1.22 -8.45
C HIS A 119 11.63 -0.33 -8.57
N THR A 120 10.62 -0.80 -9.30
CA THR A 120 9.32 -0.13 -9.51
C THR A 120 8.30 -0.59 -8.48
N TYR A 121 8.35 -0.04 -7.27
CA TYR A 121 7.47 -0.47 -6.16
C TYR A 121 6.78 0.68 -5.42
N PHE A 122 7.24 1.91 -5.57
CA PHE A 122 6.77 3.03 -4.75
C PHE A 122 6.32 4.19 -5.60
N CYS A 123 5.19 4.79 -5.24
CA CYS A 123 4.83 6.09 -5.81
C CYS A 123 5.82 7.14 -5.31
N ARG A 124 5.88 8.27 -6.02
CA ARG A 124 6.73 9.41 -5.66
C ARG A 124 6.58 9.83 -4.20
N CYS A 125 5.34 9.91 -3.70
CA CYS A 125 5.06 10.36 -2.34
C CYS A 125 5.63 9.40 -1.29
N CYS A 126 5.58 8.09 -1.55
CA CYS A 126 6.11 7.07 -0.64
C CYS A 126 7.62 6.92 -0.76
N ALA A 127 8.17 7.04 -1.97
CA ALA A 127 9.62 7.07 -2.22
C ALA A 127 10.29 8.25 -1.46
N TRP A 128 9.70 9.44 -1.51
CA TRP A 128 10.18 10.60 -0.75
C TRP A 128 10.16 10.40 0.77
N ARG A 129 9.16 9.67 1.30
CA ARG A 129 9.09 9.35 2.73
C ARG A 129 10.22 8.41 3.13
N VAL A 130 10.41 7.33 2.38
CA VAL A 130 11.51 6.38 2.58
C VAL A 130 12.85 7.10 2.49
N PHE A 131 13.03 7.98 1.50
CA PHE A 131 14.24 8.78 1.36
C PHE A 131 14.54 9.62 2.60
N ARG A 132 13.54 10.32 3.15
CA ARG A 132 13.71 11.16 4.34
C ARG A 132 13.94 10.35 5.62
N ASP A 133 13.25 9.23 5.77
CA ASP A 133 13.23 8.51 7.05
C ASP A 133 14.39 7.51 7.17
N THR A 134 14.72 6.77 6.09
CA THR A 134 15.79 5.74 6.11
C THR A 134 16.83 5.89 5.01
N ALA A 135 16.55 6.65 3.95
CA ALA A 135 17.38 6.79 2.74
C ALA A 135 17.80 5.46 2.08
N LYS A 136 17.11 4.35 2.40
CA LYS A 136 17.43 3.01 1.89
C LYS A 136 16.20 2.38 1.28
N CYS A 137 16.35 1.79 0.09
CA CYS A 137 15.29 1.04 -0.57
C CYS A 137 14.83 -0.13 0.35
N PRO A 138 13.54 -0.25 0.66
CA PRO A 138 13.02 -1.37 1.47
C PRO A 138 13.22 -2.74 0.80
N VAL A 139 13.35 -2.78 -0.53
CA VAL A 139 13.48 -4.01 -1.32
C VAL A 139 14.93 -4.49 -1.37
N CYS A 140 15.86 -3.62 -1.82
CA CYS A 140 17.25 -4.01 -2.07
C CYS A 140 18.26 -3.38 -1.10
N ARG A 141 17.80 -2.59 -0.14
CA ARG A 141 18.62 -1.84 0.84
C ARG A 141 19.63 -0.85 0.25
N TRP A 142 19.60 -0.65 -1.07
CA TRP A 142 20.42 0.32 -1.78
C TRP A 142 20.13 1.74 -1.32
N GLN A 143 21.17 2.58 -1.26
CA GLN A 143 21.03 3.99 -0.87
C GLN A 143 20.27 4.76 -1.95
N ILE A 144 19.24 5.50 -1.55
CA ILE A 144 18.51 6.36 -2.47
C ILE A 144 19.21 7.71 -2.44
N GLU A 145 19.91 8.08 -3.51
CA GLU A 145 20.66 9.34 -3.58
C GLU A 145 19.78 10.53 -3.96
N ALA A 146 18.75 10.31 -4.78
CA ALA A 146 17.82 11.35 -5.18
C ALA A 146 16.43 10.77 -5.50
N VAL A 147 15.39 11.52 -5.15
CA VAL A 147 14.03 11.29 -5.65
C VAL A 147 13.61 12.55 -6.39
N ALA A 148 13.20 12.44 -7.65
CA ALA A 148 12.82 13.62 -8.44
C ALA A 148 11.75 14.46 -7.68
N PRO A 149 11.90 15.79 -7.56
CA PRO A 149 10.97 16.66 -6.83
C PRO A 149 9.66 16.86 -7.60
N ALA A 150 8.52 16.76 -6.89
CA ALA A 150 7.16 16.94 -7.41
C ALA A 150 7.11 18.00 -8.51
N GLN A 151 6.84 17.59 -9.76
CA GLN A 151 6.35 18.55 -10.76
C GLN A 151 5.05 19.08 -10.14
N GLY A 152 5.08 20.33 -9.68
CA GLY A 152 3.89 21.00 -9.18
C GLY A 152 2.85 21.08 -10.29
N PRO A 153 1.59 21.41 -9.96
CA PRO A 153 0.63 21.79 -10.98
C PRO A 153 1.26 22.90 -11.84
N PRO A 154 1.08 22.89 -13.17
CA PRO A 154 1.56 23.99 -14.00
C PRO A 154 0.94 25.27 -13.45
N ALA A 155 1.78 26.19 -12.99
CA ALA A 155 1.35 27.49 -12.51
C ALA A 155 0.62 28.18 -13.67
N LEU A 156 -0.70 28.31 -13.52
CA LEU A 156 -1.52 29.14 -14.38
C LEU A 156 -0.91 30.54 -14.29
N ARG A 157 -0.27 30.99 -15.37
CA ARG A 157 0.20 32.36 -15.45
C ARG A 157 -1.03 33.24 -15.57
N THR A 158 -1.35 33.93 -14.48
CA THR A 158 -2.15 35.15 -14.53
C THR A 158 -1.30 36.16 -15.29
N GLU A 159 -1.65 36.41 -16.55
CA GLU A 159 -1.20 37.62 -17.23
C GLU A 159 -1.97 38.79 -16.63
N GLU A 160 -1.26 39.65 -15.90
CA GLU A 160 -1.71 40.93 -15.41
C GLU A 160 -0.82 42.02 -16.03
N GLY A 161 -1.45 42.99 -16.69
CA GLY A 161 -0.83 44.20 -17.27
C GLY A 161 -0.51 44.06 -18.76
N SER A 162 -1.07 44.85 -19.67
CA SER A 162 -1.31 46.30 -19.61
C SER A 162 -2.41 46.78 -20.55
#